data_AF-A0A1X7SJ74-F1
#
_entry.id   AF-A0A1X7SJ74-F1
#
_cell.length_a   1.000
_cell.length_b   1.000
_cell.length_c   1.000
_cell.angle_alpha   90.00
_cell.angle_beta   90.00
_cell.angle_gamma   90.00
#
_symmetry.space_group_name_H-M   'P 1'
#
loop_
_entity.id
_entity.type
_entity.pdbx_description
1 polymer ?
#
loop_
_entity_poly.entity_id
_entity_poly.type
_entity_poly.pdbx_seq_one_letter_code
_entity_poly.pdbx_strand_id
1 'polypeptide(L)' 'KVLIYQEKQGLETDADIIVKIFVVFAKPTEAESTVKSLNGRWFGGRVITAELYDQAKFDANDLSH' A
#
# COMPACT_ATOMS: atom_id res chain seq x y z
N LYS A 1 -6.21 9.91 -5.64
CA LYS A 1 -6.49 9.96 -4.17
C LYS A 1 -5.37 9.21 -3.45
N VAL A 2 -4.96 9.63 -2.25
CA VAL A 2 -3.96 8.92 -1.44
C VAL A 2 -4.55 8.62 -0.06
N LEU A 3 -4.35 7.40 0.43
CA LEU A 3 -4.73 6.97 1.77
C LEU A 3 -3.52 6.31 2.44
N ILE A 4 -3.23 6.71 3.68
CA ILE A 4 -2.18 6.09 4.50
C ILE A 4 -2.87 5.32 5.62
N TYR A 5 -2.62 4.02 5.67
CA TYR A 5 -3.14 3.11 6.68
C TYR A 5 -1.99 2.55 7.50
N GLN A 6 -2.14 2.54 8.82
CA GLN A 6 -1.16 2.00 9.75
C GLN A 6 -1.76 0.77 10.42
N GLU A 7 -1.21 -0.39 10.12
CA GLU A 7 -1.70 -1.68 10.58
C GLU A 7 -0.79 -2.21 11.69
N LYS A 8 -1.33 -2.31 12.89
CA LYS A 8 -0.65 -2.92 14.02
C LYS A 8 -0.64 -4.44 13.86
N GLN A 9 0.54 -5.03 13.91
CA GLN A 9 0.76 -6.46 13.66
C GLN A 9 0.55 -7.27 14.95
N GLY A 10 -0.69 -7.29 15.44
CA GLY A 10 -1.10 -8.01 16.65
C GLY A 10 -1.63 -7.11 17.75
N LEU A 11 -1.92 -7.72 18.90
CA LEU A 11 -2.57 -7.06 20.05
C LEU A 11 -1.56 -6.46 21.04
N GLU A 12 -0.33 -6.96 21.05
CA GLU A 12 0.73 -6.55 21.98
C GLU A 12 1.03 -5.06 21.90
N THR A 13 1.40 -4.43 23.01
CA THR A 13 1.57 -2.96 23.08
C THR A 13 2.69 -2.46 22.17
N ASP A 14 3.72 -3.29 21.97
CA ASP A 14 4.93 -3.05 21.18
C ASP A 14 4.91 -3.75 19.80
N ALA A 15 3.76 -4.27 19.38
CA ALA A 15 3.63 -4.91 18.08
C ALA A 15 4.03 -3.95 16.94
N ASP A 16 4.69 -4.51 15.92
CA ASP A 16 5.14 -3.77 14.75
C ASP A 16 3.98 -3.03 14.06
N ILE A 17 4.29 -1.88 13.46
CA ILE A 17 3.33 -1.14 12.63
C ILE A 17 3.79 -1.19 11.18
N ILE A 18 2.95 -1.79 10.34
CA ILE A 18 3.13 -1.76 8.90
C ILE A 18 2.35 -0.56 8.34
N VAL A 19 3.04 0.27 7.57
CA VAL A 19 2.42 1.40 6.87
C VAL A 19 2.06 0.95 5.45
N LYS A 20 0.77 0.91 5.13
CA LYS A 20 0.22 0.64 3.79
C LYS A 20 -0.22 1.96 3.16
N ILE A 21 0.34 2.30 1.99
CA ILE A 21 0.00 3.52 1.25
C ILE A 21 -0.78 3.12 0.01
N PHE A 22 -2.05 3.52 -0.05
CA PHE A 22 -2.92 3.27 -1.20
C PHE A 22 -2.99 4.52 -2.07
N VAL A 23 -2.72 4.36 -3.35
CA VAL A 23 -2.78 5.44 -4.34
C VAL A 23 -3.77 5.04 -5.41
N VAL A 24 -4.90 5.76 -5.49
CA VAL A 24 -5.92 5.56 -6.53
C VAL A 24 -5.64 6.50 -7.68
N PHE A 25 -5.37 5.89 -8.83
CA PHE A 25 -5.16 6.55 -10.12
C PHE A 25 -6.46 6.70 -10.91
N ALA A 26 -6.45 7.53 -11.95
CA ALA A 26 -7.61 7.69 -12.82
C ALA A 26 -7.74 6.52 -13.81
N LYS A 27 -6.60 5.92 -14.22
CA LYS A 27 -6.56 4.82 -15.17
C LYS A 27 -5.79 3.62 -14.60
N PRO A 28 -6.22 2.37 -14.89
CA PRO A 28 -5.48 1.17 -14.47
C PRO A 28 -4.02 1.15 -14.94
N THR A 29 -3.77 1.64 -16.16
CA THR A 29 -2.42 1.69 -16.75
C THR A 29 -1.45 2.58 -15.98
N GLU A 30 -1.93 3.62 -15.30
CA GLU A 30 -1.10 4.48 -14.45
C GLU A 30 -0.68 3.74 -13.19
N ALA A 31 -1.58 2.96 -12.58
CA ALA A 31 -1.27 2.11 -11.42
C ALA A 31 -0.26 1.02 -11.78
N GLU A 32 -0.46 0.32 -12.89
CA GLU A 32 0.46 -0.71 -13.39
C GLU A 32 1.87 -0.14 -13.65
N SER A 33 1.95 1.02 -14.31
CA SER A 33 3.24 1.68 -14.60
C SER A 33 3.95 2.12 -13.32
N THR A 34 3.17 2.60 -12.33
CA THR A 34 3.70 3.01 -11.02
C THR A 34 4.24 1.81 -10.25
N VAL A 35 3.51 0.69 -10.21
CA VAL A 35 3.96 -0.55 -9.56
C VAL A 35 5.28 -1.01 -10.17
N LYS A 36 5.38 -1.08 -11.50
CA LYS A 36 6.63 -1.45 -12.20
C LYS A 36 7.79 -0.51 -11.88
N SER A 37 7.51 0.77 -11.67
CA SER A 37 8.54 1.79 -11.43
C SER A 37 9.05 1.81 -9.99
N LEU A 38 8.15 1.56 -9.02
CA LEU A 38 8.41 1.69 -7.59
C LEU A 38 8.74 0.38 -6.89
N ASN A 39 8.19 -0.76 -7.34
CA ASN A 39 8.43 -2.03 -6.67
C ASN A 39 9.93 -2.38 -6.69
N GLY A 40 10.48 -2.71 -5.53
CA GLY A 40 11.91 -2.99 -5.34
C GLY A 40 12.81 -1.75 -5.28
N ARG A 41 12.29 -0.53 -5.39
CA ARG A 41 13.10 0.70 -5.23
C ARG A 41 13.40 0.98 -3.76
N TRP A 42 14.53 1.63 -3.50
CA TRP A 42 14.90 2.08 -2.17
C TRP A 42 14.31 3.45 -1.86
N PHE A 43 13.77 3.62 -0.66
CA PHE A 43 13.27 4.89 -0.14
C PHE A 43 13.43 4.94 1.39
N GLY A 44 14.09 6.00 1.89
CA GLY A 44 14.25 6.20 3.33
C GLY A 44 14.93 5.03 4.06
N GLY A 45 15.85 4.33 3.40
CA GLY A 45 16.54 3.16 3.96
C GLY A 45 15.72 1.86 3.95
N ARG A 46 14.56 1.82 3.28
CA ARG A 46 13.72 0.63 3.11
C ARG A 46 13.53 0.32 1.63
N VAL A 47 13.30 -0.96 1.30
CA VAL A 47 12.86 -1.37 -0.03
C VAL A 47 11.34 -1.24 -0.09
N ILE A 48 10.82 -0.59 -1.14
CA ILE A 48 9.40 -0.45 -1.39
C ILE A 48 8.87 -1.76 -1.97
N THR A 49 7.82 -2.31 -1.38
CA THR A 49 6.94 -3.29 -2.04
C THR A 49 5.75 -2.54 -2.61
N ALA A 50 5.58 -2.58 -3.94
CA ALA A 50 4.45 -1.97 -4.62
C ALA A 50 3.70 -3.04 -5.42
N GLU A 51 2.39 -3.09 -5.26
CA GLU A 51 1.51 -4.10 -5.83
C GLU A 51 0.17 -3.46 -6.24
N LEU A 52 -0.56 -4.13 -7.14
CA LEU A 52 -1.93 -3.73 -7.45
C LEU A 52 -2.86 -4.19 -6.32
N TYR A 53 -3.87 -3.39 -6.04
CA TYR A 53 -4.87 -3.69 -5.03
C TYR A 53 -6.26 -3.78 -5.65
N ASP A 54 -7.11 -4.67 -5.12
CA ASP A 54 -8.48 -4.84 -5.60
C ASP A 54 -9.31 -3.58 -5.30
N GLN A 55 -9.88 -2.98 -6.35
CA GLN A 55 -10.62 -1.73 -6.24
C GLN A 55 -11.87 -1.88 -5.37
N ALA A 56 -12.58 -3.00 -5.46
CA ALA A 56 -13.81 -3.22 -4.70
C ALA A 56 -13.53 -3.37 -3.21
N LYS A 57 -12.45 -4.05 -2.82
CA LYS A 57 -11.98 -4.10 -1.43
C LYS A 57 -11.63 -2.71 -0.89
N PHE A 58 -10.88 -1.93 -1.67
CA PHE A 58 -10.52 -0.57 -1.28
C PHE A 58 -11.76 0.31 -1.07
N ASP A 59 -12.73 0.23 -1.97
CA ASP A 59 -13.99 0.98 -1.88
C ASP A 59 -14.85 0.54 -0.69
N ALA A 60 -14.77 -0.74 -0.31
CA ALA A 60 -15.39 -1.29 0.90
C ALA A 60 -14.60 -0.98 2.19
N ASN A 61 -13.48 -0.26 2.10
CA ASN A 61 -12.55 0.02 3.20
C ASN A 61 -11.98 -1.25 3.86
N ASP A 62 -11.94 -2.35 3.12
CA ASP A 62 -11.12 -3.51 3.43
C ASP A 62 -9.69 -3.21 2.94
N LEU A 63 -8.78 -3.03 3.90
CA LEU A 63 -7.37 -2.65 3.66
C LEU A 63 -6.40 -3.70 4.21
N SER A 64 -6.94 -4.78 4.73
CA SER A 64 -6.25 -5.93 5.31
C SER A 64 -5.98 -6.96 4.22
N HIS A 65 -4.89 -6.75 3.48
CA HIS A 65 -4.25 -7.79 2.66
C HIS A 65 -3.00 -8.33 3.34
#